data_AF-A0A932KY57-F1
#
_entry.id   AF-A0A932KY57-F1
#
_cell.length_a   1.000
_cell.length_b   1.000
_cell.length_c   1.000
_cell.angle_alpha   90.00
_cell.angle_beta   90.00
_cell.angle_gamma   90.00
#
_symmetry.space_group_name_H-M   'P 1'
#
loop_
_entity.id
_entity.type
_entity.pdbx_description
1 polymer ?
#
loop_
_entity_poly.entity_id
_entity_poly.type
_entity_poly.pdbx_seq_one_letter_code
_entity_poly.pdbx_strand_id
1 'polypeptide(L)'
;MRRLASLAVMLCALFLGPMTGGAWAAEPAAKPYRIYMALWRGWEDAAQGFKDYFANQGIPVELIIRDAGQDKEKLKEFVAEAKSLQVDLVFTWGTTVTEEMLGRYDDPDKQSHITKIPAVFAIVSQPLGGVVPSLVSSGRNITGTTYLVPMETQVNLIQSYRPLKRLGMVFNPLERNSQVAVEQLTSIGHSMGFDLVALPVDVAEGKPRPASIALKVAELKAARVDFIYIPPDTFLNINRDLLTQAALDHGIPTFAAAENPVVTSKAMFGGVYRYYTVGQLTAYKAEQILVHKMAPGDIPIDAPKRLSVLINMPVVRQLGLFPPMKLLGLAEVIDRAEGKEIKP
;
A
#
# COMPACT_ATOMS: atom_id res chain seq x y z
N MET A 1 -90.83 -29.17 -30.77
CA MET A 1 -89.38 -29.17 -31.09
C MET A 1 -88.60 -28.62 -29.89
N ARG A 2 -87.75 -29.48 -29.31
CA ARG A 2 -86.59 -29.32 -28.39
C ARG A 2 -86.62 -28.18 -27.34
N ARG A 3 -87.00 -28.44 -26.07
CA ARG A 3 -86.23 -28.99 -24.89
C ARG A 3 -85.24 -27.97 -24.29
N LEU A 4 -85.62 -27.29 -23.20
CA LEU A 4 -85.38 -27.60 -21.77
C LEU A 4 -83.92 -27.36 -21.32
N ALA A 5 -83.70 -26.29 -20.54
CA ALA A 5 -82.46 -26.01 -19.82
C ALA A 5 -82.75 -25.98 -18.31
N SER A 6 -82.09 -26.86 -17.55
CA SER A 6 -82.09 -26.89 -16.09
C SER A 6 -80.67 -27.04 -15.57
N LEU A 7 -80.29 -26.06 -14.76
CA LEU A 7 -79.35 -26.01 -13.63
C LEU A 7 -78.47 -27.24 -13.31
N ALA A 8 -77.16 -27.02 -13.15
CA ALA A 8 -76.33 -27.78 -12.21
C ALA A 8 -75.09 -26.95 -11.78
N VAL A 9 -75.02 -26.66 -10.48
CA VAL A 9 -73.85 -26.11 -9.76
C VAL A 9 -72.93 -27.28 -9.44
N MET A 10 -71.65 -27.21 -9.82
CA MET A 10 -70.66 -28.26 -9.56
C MET A 10 -69.63 -27.81 -8.53
N LEU A 11 -69.60 -28.54 -7.41
CA LEU A 11 -68.64 -28.45 -6.31
C LEU A 11 -67.28 -28.99 -6.77
N CYS A 12 -66.20 -28.21 -6.69
CA CYS A 12 -64.83 -28.69 -6.88
C CYS A 12 -64.23 -29.16 -5.55
N ALA A 13 -63.91 -30.44 -5.45
CA ALA A 13 -63.22 -31.04 -4.32
C ALA A 13 -61.72 -30.69 -4.32
N LEU A 14 -61.23 -30.20 -3.18
CA LEU A 14 -59.81 -29.96 -2.88
C LEU A 14 -59.10 -31.29 -2.59
N PHE A 15 -58.12 -31.64 -3.42
CA PHE A 15 -57.13 -32.69 -3.11
C PHE A 15 -55.97 -32.07 -2.31
N LEU A 16 -55.90 -32.37 -1.02
CA LEU A 16 -54.73 -32.13 -0.16
C LEU A 16 -53.74 -33.28 -0.34
N GLY A 17 -52.72 -33.07 -1.20
CA GLY A 17 -51.53 -33.91 -1.24
C GLY A 17 -50.50 -33.45 -0.19
N PRO A 18 -49.74 -34.34 0.45
CA PRO A 18 -48.75 -33.96 1.44
C PRO A 18 -47.58 -33.22 0.75
N MET A 19 -47.40 -31.94 1.08
CA MET A 19 -46.20 -31.20 0.71
C MET A 19 -45.03 -31.75 1.52
N THR A 20 -44.24 -32.64 0.93
CA THR A 20 -42.92 -32.98 1.45
C THR A 20 -42.05 -31.74 1.33
N GLY A 21 -41.87 -31.04 2.45
CA GLY A 21 -40.90 -29.96 2.58
C GLY A 21 -39.50 -30.50 2.32
N GLY A 22 -39.00 -30.30 1.11
CA GLY A 22 -37.59 -30.44 0.82
C GLY A 22 -36.85 -29.37 1.60
N ALA A 23 -36.28 -29.75 2.74
CA ALA A 23 -35.25 -28.94 3.39
C ALA A 23 -34.14 -28.74 2.36
N TRP A 24 -33.97 -27.51 1.89
CA TRP A 24 -32.72 -27.11 1.24
C TRP A 24 -31.62 -27.28 2.30
N ALA A 25 -30.91 -28.41 2.23
CA ALA A 25 -29.66 -28.56 2.94
C ALA A 25 -28.75 -27.44 2.44
N ALA A 26 -28.41 -26.51 3.33
CA ALA A 26 -27.38 -25.53 3.05
C ALA A 26 -26.11 -26.29 2.65
N GLU A 27 -25.56 -25.93 1.50
CA GLU A 27 -24.29 -26.47 1.03
C GLU A 27 -23.25 -26.29 2.16
N PRO A 28 -22.44 -27.31 2.50
CA PRO A 28 -21.46 -27.18 3.57
C PRO A 28 -20.55 -25.99 3.24
N ALA A 29 -20.50 -25.02 4.15
CA ALA A 29 -19.69 -23.83 3.97
C ALA A 29 -18.25 -24.23 3.61
N ALA A 30 -17.75 -23.74 2.47
CA ALA A 30 -16.39 -24.01 2.03
C ALA A 30 -15.42 -23.67 3.16
N LYS A 31 -14.47 -24.58 3.44
CA LYS A 31 -13.45 -24.33 4.47
C LYS A 31 -12.72 -23.03 4.13
N PRO A 32 -12.51 -22.13 5.13
CA PRO A 32 -11.84 -20.86 4.88
C PRO A 32 -10.41 -21.10 4.43
N TYR A 33 -9.93 -20.29 3.48
CA TYR A 33 -8.51 -20.27 3.13
C TYR A 33 -7.71 -19.65 4.25
N ARG A 34 -6.61 -20.29 4.64
CA ARG A 34 -5.74 -19.84 5.72
C ARG A 34 -4.64 -18.95 5.14
N ILE A 35 -4.66 -17.68 5.50
CA ILE A 35 -3.70 -16.68 5.01
C ILE A 35 -2.83 -16.23 6.18
N TYR A 36 -1.53 -16.44 6.07
CA TYR A 36 -0.55 -15.91 7.02
C TYR A 36 -0.22 -14.47 6.67
N MET A 37 -0.62 -13.52 7.52
CA MET A 37 -0.46 -12.09 7.30
C MET A 37 0.65 -11.54 8.18
N ALA A 38 1.82 -11.27 7.58
CA ALA A 38 2.97 -10.69 8.26
C ALA A 38 3.03 -9.17 8.06
N LEU A 39 3.02 -8.45 9.17
CA LEU A 39 2.98 -6.99 9.25
C LEU A 39 4.26 -6.46 9.91
N TRP A 40 4.68 -5.25 9.52
CA TRP A 40 5.90 -4.64 10.07
C TRP A 40 5.65 -3.86 11.37
N ARG A 41 4.51 -3.15 11.45
CA ARG A 41 4.21 -2.18 12.52
C ARG A 41 2.70 -2.11 12.82
N GLY A 42 2.06 -3.28 12.81
CA GLY A 42 0.64 -3.42 13.12
C GLY A 42 -0.29 -3.28 11.91
N TRP A 43 -1.58 -3.13 12.22
CA TRP A 43 -2.67 -3.08 11.24
C TRP A 43 -2.75 -1.70 10.57
N GLU A 44 -2.52 -1.66 9.26
CA GLU A 44 -2.63 -0.45 8.44
C GLU A 44 -3.72 -0.61 7.37
N ASP A 45 -4.07 0.49 6.70
CA ASP A 45 -5.12 0.56 5.68
C ASP A 45 -5.01 -0.52 4.59
N ALA A 46 -3.78 -0.92 4.20
CA ALA A 46 -3.60 -2.00 3.23
C ALA A 46 -4.05 -3.37 3.77
N ALA A 47 -3.82 -3.66 5.06
CA ALA A 47 -4.34 -4.88 5.69
C ALA A 47 -5.88 -4.83 5.81
N GLN A 48 -6.41 -3.64 6.12
CA GLN A 48 -7.86 -3.41 6.17
C GLN A 48 -8.50 -3.61 4.79
N GLY A 49 -7.97 -3.00 3.73
CA GLY A 49 -8.46 -3.17 2.36
C GLY A 49 -8.34 -4.61 1.87
N PHE A 50 -7.30 -5.33 2.27
CA PHE A 50 -7.15 -6.75 1.97
C PHE A 50 -8.26 -7.59 2.61
N LYS A 51 -8.51 -7.39 3.91
CA LYS A 51 -9.57 -8.09 4.66
C LYS A 51 -10.97 -7.77 4.10
N ASP A 52 -11.25 -6.50 3.88
CA ASP A 52 -12.58 -6.05 3.43
C ASP A 52 -12.88 -6.53 2.01
N TYR A 53 -11.86 -6.68 1.15
CA TYR A 53 -12.04 -7.30 -0.16
C TYR A 53 -12.63 -8.71 -0.06
N PHE A 54 -12.01 -9.60 0.73
CA PHE A 54 -12.51 -10.98 0.90
C PHE A 54 -13.91 -11.02 1.51
N ALA A 55 -14.18 -10.17 2.51
CA ALA A 55 -15.50 -10.05 3.10
C ALA A 55 -16.55 -9.61 2.07
N ASN A 56 -16.23 -8.62 1.24
CA ASN A 56 -17.13 -8.10 0.21
C ASN A 56 -17.38 -9.09 -0.94
N GLN A 57 -16.41 -9.94 -1.27
CA GLN A 57 -16.57 -11.03 -2.26
C GLN A 57 -17.26 -12.27 -1.68
N GLY A 58 -17.50 -12.32 -0.36
CA GLY A 58 -18.05 -13.50 0.30
C GLY A 58 -17.12 -14.72 0.26
N ILE A 59 -15.81 -14.51 0.11
CA ILE A 59 -14.82 -15.58 0.08
C ILE A 59 -14.32 -15.81 1.52
N PRO A 60 -14.53 -17.00 2.11
CA PRO A 60 -14.16 -17.26 3.49
C PRO A 60 -12.63 -17.36 3.63
N VAL A 61 -12.06 -16.52 4.50
CA VAL A 61 -10.63 -16.52 4.84
C VAL A 61 -10.41 -16.47 6.34
N GLU A 62 -9.39 -17.17 6.80
CA GLU A 62 -8.85 -17.09 8.16
C GLU A 62 -7.51 -16.34 8.09
N LEU A 63 -7.44 -15.15 8.70
CA LEU A 63 -6.20 -14.36 8.74
C LEU A 63 -5.41 -14.70 10.01
N ILE A 64 -4.24 -15.31 9.83
CA ILE A 64 -3.26 -15.53 10.90
C ILE A 64 -2.32 -14.33 10.93
N ILE A 65 -2.63 -13.37 11.80
CA ILE A 65 -1.95 -12.06 11.82
C ILE A 65 -0.72 -12.11 12.72
N ARG A 66 0.40 -11.59 12.23
CA ARG A 66 1.65 -11.44 12.97
C ARG A 66 2.24 -10.06 12.74
N ASP A 67 2.56 -9.38 13.84
CA ASP A 67 3.21 -8.08 13.81
C ASP A 67 4.65 -8.20 14.32
N ALA A 68 5.60 -7.81 13.47
CA ALA A 68 7.01 -7.77 13.84
C ALA A 68 7.28 -6.69 14.91
N GLY A 69 6.45 -5.64 15.00
CA GLY A 69 6.70 -4.51 15.90
C GLY A 69 8.05 -3.85 15.61
N GLN A 70 8.39 -3.77 14.31
CA GLN A 70 9.64 -3.24 13.77
C GLN A 70 10.92 -3.99 14.21
N ASP A 71 10.75 -5.23 14.70
CA ASP A 71 11.85 -6.11 15.06
C ASP A 71 12.11 -7.11 13.93
N LYS A 72 13.25 -6.92 13.26
CA LYS A 72 13.68 -7.75 12.13
C LYS A 72 13.94 -9.19 12.56
N GLU A 73 14.38 -9.44 13.80
CA GLU A 73 14.77 -10.78 14.24
C GLU A 73 13.55 -11.73 14.35
N LYS A 74 12.35 -11.19 14.60
CA LYS A 74 11.10 -11.96 14.64
C LYS A 74 10.72 -12.56 13.28
N LEU A 75 11.19 -11.97 12.18
CA LEU A 75 10.80 -12.42 10.84
C LEU A 75 11.30 -13.83 10.52
N LYS A 76 12.42 -14.27 11.12
CA LYS A 76 12.92 -15.64 11.02
C LYS A 76 11.94 -16.64 11.64
N GLU A 77 11.38 -16.29 12.80
CA GLU A 77 10.36 -17.09 13.48
C GLU A 77 9.08 -17.14 12.64
N PHE A 78 8.69 -16.02 12.02
CA PHE A 78 7.51 -15.98 11.16
C PHE A 78 7.63 -16.90 9.95
N VAL A 79 8.83 -17.00 9.36
CA VAL A 79 9.08 -17.96 8.28
C VAL A 79 8.89 -19.41 8.74
N ALA A 80 9.49 -19.76 9.89
CA ALA A 80 9.38 -21.10 10.44
C ALA A 80 7.93 -21.46 10.79
N GLU A 81 7.20 -20.52 11.41
CA GLU A 81 5.80 -20.70 11.77
C GLU A 81 4.92 -20.87 10.52
N ALA A 82 5.03 -19.99 9.52
CA ALA A 82 4.25 -20.09 8.29
C ALA A 82 4.48 -21.44 7.56
N LYS A 83 5.72 -21.92 7.53
CA LYS A 83 6.08 -23.24 6.98
C LYS A 83 5.43 -24.38 7.78
N SER A 84 5.44 -24.30 9.11
CA SER A 84 4.87 -25.34 9.99
C SER A 84 3.35 -25.37 9.94
N LEU A 85 2.70 -24.22 9.81
CA LEU A 85 1.23 -24.13 9.81
C LEU A 85 0.60 -24.62 8.50
N GLN A 86 1.39 -24.79 7.44
CA GLN A 86 0.94 -25.18 6.10
C GLN A 86 -0.25 -24.32 5.63
N VAL A 87 -0.07 -22.99 5.69
CA VAL A 87 -1.08 -22.04 5.22
C VAL A 87 -1.23 -22.09 3.69
N ASP A 88 -2.38 -21.65 3.19
CA ASP A 88 -2.68 -21.63 1.75
C ASP A 88 -1.97 -20.48 1.02
N LEU A 89 -1.70 -19.39 1.74
CA LEU A 89 -1.08 -18.18 1.20
C LEU A 89 -0.31 -17.43 2.29
N VAL A 90 0.78 -16.75 1.90
CA VAL A 90 1.44 -15.73 2.73
C VAL A 90 1.19 -14.34 2.16
N PHE A 91 0.77 -13.41 3.01
CA PHE A 91 0.74 -11.98 2.74
C PHE A 91 1.90 -11.31 3.48
N THR A 92 2.72 -10.53 2.78
CA THR A 92 3.79 -9.72 3.40
C THR A 92 3.54 -8.23 3.18
N TRP A 93 3.66 -7.46 4.25
CA TRP A 93 3.51 -6.01 4.22
C TRP A 93 4.87 -5.30 4.36
N GLY A 94 5.25 -4.53 3.35
CA GLY A 94 6.48 -3.74 3.36
C GLY A 94 7.70 -4.46 2.79
N THR A 95 8.70 -3.68 2.37
CA THR A 95 9.95 -4.19 1.79
C THR A 95 10.68 -5.13 2.74
N THR A 96 10.91 -4.74 4.00
CA THR A 96 11.66 -5.55 4.98
C THR A 96 11.00 -6.91 5.24
N VAL A 97 9.70 -6.94 5.50
CA VAL A 97 8.97 -8.20 5.73
C VAL A 97 9.04 -9.10 4.51
N THR A 98 8.88 -8.51 3.31
CA THR A 98 8.92 -9.25 2.05
C THR A 98 10.30 -9.83 1.77
N GLU A 99 11.37 -9.03 1.90
CA GLU A 99 12.74 -9.50 1.64
C GLU A 99 13.19 -10.54 2.65
N GLU A 100 12.87 -10.39 3.94
CA GLU A 100 13.28 -11.37 4.95
C GLU A 100 12.47 -12.67 4.86
N MET A 101 11.15 -12.57 4.63
CA MET A 101 10.32 -13.77 4.59
C MET A 101 10.36 -14.49 3.24
N LEU A 102 10.41 -13.74 2.13
CA LEU A 102 10.33 -14.31 0.78
C LEU A 102 11.68 -14.34 0.08
N GLY A 103 12.67 -13.57 0.54
CA GLY A 103 13.99 -13.49 -0.09
C GLY A 103 14.03 -12.59 -1.31
N ARG A 104 15.22 -12.09 -1.63
CA ARG A 104 15.48 -11.40 -2.89
C ARG A 104 15.45 -12.38 -4.06
N TYR A 105 15.27 -11.88 -5.29
CA TYR A 105 15.24 -12.75 -6.47
C TYR A 105 16.62 -13.36 -6.78
N ASP A 106 17.69 -12.67 -6.40
CA ASP A 106 19.10 -13.02 -6.60
C ASP A 106 19.73 -13.70 -5.37
N ASP A 107 18.94 -14.00 -4.34
CA ASP A 107 19.45 -14.61 -3.11
C ASP A 107 19.92 -16.05 -3.34
N PRO A 108 21.19 -16.39 -3.00
CA PRO A 108 21.67 -17.77 -3.08
C PRO A 108 21.04 -18.69 -2.01
N ASP A 109 20.66 -18.17 -0.85
CA ASP A 109 20.07 -18.96 0.23
C ASP A 109 18.53 -18.96 0.16
N LYS A 110 18.00 -19.82 -0.71
CA LYS A 110 16.55 -19.99 -0.85
C LYS A 110 15.89 -20.74 0.32
N GLN A 111 16.66 -21.36 1.22
CA GLN A 111 16.12 -22.23 2.28
C GLN A 111 15.64 -21.45 3.50
N SER A 112 16.32 -20.34 3.80
CA SER A 112 15.92 -19.43 4.88
C SER A 112 14.57 -18.74 4.61
N HIS A 113 14.10 -18.72 3.37
CA HIS A 113 12.86 -18.03 2.95
C HIS A 113 11.68 -18.98 2.66
N ILE A 114 10.49 -18.39 2.51
CA ILE A 114 9.27 -19.05 2.05
C ILE A 114 9.27 -19.09 0.51
N THR A 115 9.50 -20.27 -0.05
CA THR A 115 9.58 -20.46 -1.51
C THR A 115 8.51 -21.42 -2.06
N LYS A 116 7.92 -22.25 -1.20
CA LYS A 116 6.94 -23.29 -1.58
C LYS A 116 5.48 -22.88 -1.38
N ILE A 117 5.20 -21.99 -0.43
CA ILE A 117 3.86 -21.47 -0.19
C ILE A 117 3.65 -20.28 -1.13
N PRO A 118 2.52 -20.21 -1.87
CA PRO A 118 2.19 -19.03 -2.66
C PRO A 118 2.20 -17.77 -1.79
N ALA A 119 2.74 -16.66 -2.32
CA ALA A 119 2.73 -15.41 -1.57
C ALA A 119 2.33 -14.19 -2.41
N VAL A 120 1.75 -13.21 -1.73
CA VAL A 120 1.45 -11.88 -2.25
C VAL A 120 2.12 -10.84 -1.37
N PHE A 121 2.79 -9.86 -1.98
CA PHE A 121 3.35 -8.72 -1.26
C PHE A 121 2.57 -7.44 -1.53
N ALA A 122 2.53 -6.57 -0.52
CA ALA A 122 2.01 -5.21 -0.61
C ALA A 122 3.02 -4.22 -0.01
N ILE A 123 2.91 -2.94 -0.41
CA ILE A 123 3.70 -1.83 0.15
C ILE A 123 5.24 -2.04 0.02
N VAL A 124 5.69 -2.73 -1.03
CA VAL A 124 7.11 -2.90 -1.36
C VAL A 124 7.57 -1.74 -2.24
N SER A 125 8.60 -0.99 -1.79
CA SER A 125 9.03 0.23 -2.48
C SER A 125 9.75 -0.06 -3.80
N GLN A 126 10.53 -1.15 -3.87
CA GLN A 126 11.31 -1.50 -5.05
C GLN A 126 11.22 -3.01 -5.32
N PRO A 127 10.08 -3.52 -5.83
CA PRO A 127 9.94 -4.94 -6.11
C PRO A 127 10.82 -5.37 -7.30
N LEU A 128 10.88 -4.57 -8.37
CA LEU A 128 11.71 -4.87 -9.55
C LEU A 128 13.21 -4.73 -9.23
N GLY A 129 13.99 -5.77 -9.50
CA GLY A 129 15.43 -5.83 -9.20
C GLY A 129 15.76 -6.05 -7.71
N GLY A 130 14.75 -6.22 -6.87
CA GLY A 130 14.90 -6.57 -5.45
C GLY A 130 14.19 -7.89 -5.16
N VAL A 131 12.87 -7.86 -5.13
CA VAL A 131 12.01 -9.02 -4.87
C VAL A 131 11.75 -9.81 -6.15
N VAL A 132 11.63 -9.18 -7.32
CA VAL A 132 11.33 -9.88 -8.58
C VAL A 132 12.20 -9.36 -9.73
N PRO A 133 12.53 -10.20 -10.72
CA PRO A 133 13.25 -9.77 -11.92
C PRO A 133 12.35 -9.08 -12.94
N SER A 134 11.03 -9.29 -12.89
CA SER A 134 10.05 -8.72 -13.81
C SER A 134 8.69 -8.53 -13.13
N LEU A 135 7.96 -7.49 -13.52
CA LEU A 135 6.61 -7.21 -13.05
C LEU A 135 5.53 -7.95 -13.85
N VAL A 136 5.84 -8.39 -15.08
CA VAL A 136 4.88 -9.10 -15.95
C VAL A 136 4.75 -10.56 -15.54
N SER A 137 5.87 -11.19 -15.24
CA SER A 137 5.94 -12.54 -14.67
C SER A 137 7.10 -12.57 -13.70
N SER A 138 6.83 -12.94 -12.46
CA SER A 138 7.88 -12.92 -11.42
C SER A 138 8.87 -14.07 -11.58
N GLY A 139 8.48 -15.15 -12.27
CA GLY A 139 9.25 -16.41 -12.34
C GLY A 139 9.44 -17.08 -10.97
N ARG A 140 8.66 -16.65 -9.96
CA ARG A 140 8.74 -17.08 -8.57
C ARG A 140 7.34 -17.47 -8.08
N ASN A 141 7.26 -18.15 -6.93
CA ASN A 141 5.97 -18.47 -6.31
C ASN A 141 5.36 -17.26 -5.57
N ILE A 142 5.56 -16.06 -6.11
CA ILE A 142 5.13 -14.80 -5.52
C ILE A 142 4.57 -13.87 -6.60
N THR A 143 3.58 -13.05 -6.24
CA THR A 143 3.12 -11.87 -6.99
C THR A 143 2.86 -10.75 -5.99
N GLY A 144 2.23 -9.65 -6.40
CA GLY A 144 1.90 -8.57 -5.49
C GLY A 144 1.42 -7.33 -6.20
N THR A 145 1.60 -6.21 -5.52
CA THR A 145 1.16 -4.89 -6.00
C THR A 145 2.21 -3.83 -5.75
N THR A 146 2.36 -2.90 -6.68
CA THR A 146 3.13 -1.68 -6.45
C THR A 146 2.24 -0.59 -5.86
N TYR A 147 2.83 0.28 -5.02
CA TYR A 147 2.08 1.33 -4.31
C TYR A 147 2.59 2.75 -4.59
N LEU A 148 3.76 2.86 -5.24
CA LEU A 148 4.34 4.14 -5.59
C LEU A 148 3.85 4.55 -6.97
N VAL A 149 3.37 5.79 -7.05
CA VAL A 149 3.13 6.47 -8.32
C VAL A 149 4.48 6.67 -9.03
N PRO A 150 4.57 6.52 -10.36
CA PRO A 150 5.83 6.74 -11.09
C PRO A 150 6.47 8.09 -10.76
N MET A 151 7.79 8.11 -10.57
CA MET A 151 8.54 9.30 -10.13
C MET A 151 8.30 10.53 -11.03
N GLU A 152 8.29 10.35 -12.35
CA GLU A 152 7.97 11.42 -13.30
C GLU A 152 6.56 12.00 -13.08
N THR A 153 5.58 11.15 -12.79
CA THR A 153 4.22 11.60 -12.48
C THR A 153 4.19 12.40 -11.17
N GLN A 154 4.95 11.98 -10.16
CA GLN A 154 5.09 12.71 -8.91
C GLN A 154 5.74 14.09 -9.11
N VAL A 155 6.81 14.18 -9.90
CA VAL A 155 7.46 15.45 -10.24
C VAL A 155 6.53 16.35 -11.05
N ASN A 156 5.76 15.80 -12.00
CA ASN A 156 4.74 16.55 -12.73
C ASN A 156 3.66 17.12 -11.79
N LEU A 157 3.26 16.37 -10.74
CA LEU A 157 2.34 16.89 -9.73
C LEU A 157 2.96 18.04 -8.93
N ILE A 158 4.24 17.96 -8.57
CA ILE A 158 4.96 19.07 -7.92
C ILE A 158 4.93 20.31 -8.81
N GLN A 159 5.30 20.16 -10.08
CA GLN A 159 5.32 21.26 -11.05
C GLN A 159 3.92 21.81 -11.37
N SER A 160 2.88 20.99 -11.27
CA SER A 160 1.49 21.43 -11.41
C SER A 160 1.05 22.34 -10.27
N TYR A 161 1.72 22.26 -9.11
CA TYR A 161 1.51 23.15 -7.99
C TYR A 161 2.14 24.51 -8.28
N ARG A 162 3.46 24.53 -8.53
CA ARG A 162 4.28 25.71 -8.83
C ARG A 162 5.54 25.33 -9.63
N PRO A 163 6.17 26.28 -10.35
CA PRO A 163 7.45 26.03 -11.02
C PRO A 163 8.51 25.46 -10.07
N LEU A 164 9.25 24.46 -10.55
CA LEU A 164 10.30 23.78 -9.81
C LEU A 164 11.65 24.09 -10.47
N LYS A 165 12.61 24.61 -9.70
CA LYS A 165 14.01 24.79 -10.12
C LYS A 165 14.97 23.99 -9.25
N ARG A 166 14.67 23.84 -7.95
CA ARG A 166 15.47 23.06 -7.01
C ARG A 166 14.60 22.19 -6.14
N LEU A 167 14.82 20.88 -6.20
CA LEU A 167 14.16 19.90 -5.36
C LEU A 167 15.12 19.46 -4.25
N GLY A 168 14.71 19.59 -3.00
CA GLY A 168 15.46 19.07 -1.86
C GLY A 168 15.03 17.64 -1.52
N MET A 169 15.95 16.81 -1.06
CA MET A 169 15.63 15.47 -0.55
C MET A 169 16.57 15.13 0.61
N VAL A 170 15.99 14.88 1.79
CA VAL A 170 16.70 14.19 2.88
C VAL A 170 16.51 12.69 2.67
N PHE A 171 17.53 11.87 2.90
CA PHE A 171 17.43 10.42 2.70
C PHE A 171 18.33 9.60 3.62
N ASN A 172 17.95 8.35 3.91
CA ASN A 172 18.79 7.36 4.58
C ASN A 172 19.78 6.73 3.57
N PRO A 173 21.10 6.96 3.70
CA PRO A 173 22.07 6.38 2.77
C PRO A 173 22.20 4.86 2.90
N LEU A 174 21.68 4.24 3.97
CA LEU A 174 21.71 2.79 4.17
C LEU A 174 20.57 2.03 3.46
N GLU A 175 19.61 2.75 2.87
CA GLU A 175 18.44 2.18 2.19
C GLU A 175 18.58 2.25 0.67
N ARG A 176 18.58 1.09 -0.01
CA ARG A 176 18.73 1.01 -1.47
C ARG A 176 17.62 1.74 -2.23
N ASN A 177 16.38 1.63 -1.75
CA ASN A 177 15.22 2.37 -2.25
C ASN A 177 15.47 3.89 -2.25
N SER A 178 16.12 4.41 -1.20
CA SER A 178 16.45 5.83 -1.10
C SER A 178 17.54 6.25 -2.09
N GLN A 179 18.57 5.42 -2.29
CA GLN A 179 19.60 5.67 -3.31
C GLN A 179 19.02 5.67 -4.73
N VAL A 180 18.16 4.69 -5.05
CA VAL A 180 17.45 4.63 -6.35
C VAL A 180 16.59 5.87 -6.59
N ALA A 181 15.93 6.39 -5.55
CA ALA A 181 15.15 7.62 -5.66
C ALA A 181 16.02 8.85 -5.96
N VAL A 182 17.23 8.94 -5.39
CA VAL A 182 18.20 10.00 -5.73
C VAL A 182 18.63 9.91 -7.20
N GLU A 183 18.97 8.71 -7.67
CA GLU A 183 19.36 8.47 -9.07
C GLU A 183 18.24 8.87 -10.05
N GLN A 184 17.01 8.41 -9.78
CA GLN A 184 15.84 8.71 -10.62
C GLN A 184 15.53 10.20 -10.64
N LEU A 185 15.50 10.87 -9.48
CA LEU A 185 15.22 12.30 -9.42
C LEU A 185 16.33 13.15 -10.06
N THR A 186 17.59 12.71 -9.97
CA THR A 186 18.70 13.38 -10.67
C THR A 186 18.50 13.29 -12.20
N SER A 187 18.19 12.09 -12.69
CA SER A 187 17.94 11.86 -14.13
C SER A 187 16.73 12.67 -14.64
N ILE A 188 15.63 12.66 -13.89
CA ILE A 188 14.41 13.44 -14.19
C ILE A 188 14.70 14.95 -14.09
N GLY A 189 15.54 15.37 -13.15
CA GLY A 189 16.01 16.75 -13.03
C GLY A 189 16.68 17.24 -14.31
N HIS A 190 17.56 16.43 -14.90
CA HIS A 190 18.22 16.74 -16.17
C HIS A 190 17.23 16.86 -17.33
N SER A 191 16.19 16.03 -17.39
CA SER A 191 15.20 16.07 -18.49
C SER A 191 14.14 17.16 -18.31
N MET A 192 13.77 17.48 -17.06
CA MET A 192 12.68 18.42 -16.74
C MET A 192 13.18 19.80 -16.29
N GLY A 193 14.49 20.02 -16.16
CA GLY A 193 15.10 21.33 -15.93
C GLY A 193 15.08 21.80 -14.47
N PHE A 194 15.29 20.90 -13.51
CA PHE A 194 15.50 21.24 -12.09
C PHE A 194 16.74 20.54 -11.51
N ASP A 195 17.35 21.15 -10.49
CA ASP A 195 18.46 20.57 -9.76
C ASP A 195 17.97 19.79 -8.54
N LEU A 196 18.56 18.63 -8.26
CA LEU A 196 18.34 17.88 -7.03
C LEU A 196 19.41 18.24 -6.00
N VAL A 197 18.99 18.65 -4.80
CA VAL A 197 19.83 18.79 -3.60
C VAL A 197 19.52 17.62 -2.66
N ALA A 198 20.25 16.51 -2.82
CA ALA A 198 20.09 15.32 -2.01
C ALA A 198 21.09 15.32 -0.85
N LEU A 199 20.59 15.26 0.39
CA LEU A 199 21.39 15.26 1.61
C LEU A 199 21.16 13.98 2.42
N PRO A 200 22.19 13.14 2.59
CA PRO A 200 22.07 11.96 3.44
C PRO A 200 21.97 12.38 4.91
N VAL A 201 21.15 11.68 5.69
CA VAL A 201 21.21 11.76 7.15
C VAL A 201 22.51 11.16 7.66
N ASP A 202 22.97 11.65 8.81
CA ASP A 202 24.20 11.17 9.41
C ASP A 202 24.04 9.72 9.89
N VAL A 203 25.10 8.93 9.75
CA VAL A 203 25.15 7.53 10.20
C VAL A 203 26.20 7.40 11.30
N ALA A 204 25.87 6.68 12.36
CA ALA A 204 26.86 6.20 13.32
C ALA A 204 26.53 4.78 13.75
N GLU A 205 27.56 3.96 13.97
CA GLU A 205 27.41 2.56 14.39
C GLU A 205 26.47 1.77 13.45
N GLY A 206 26.52 2.07 12.14
CA GLY A 206 25.69 1.43 11.13
C GLY A 206 24.20 1.78 11.21
N LYS A 207 23.81 2.83 11.95
CA LYS A 207 22.41 3.28 12.08
C LYS A 207 22.26 4.76 11.69
N PRO A 208 21.18 5.12 10.97
CA PRO A 208 20.87 6.52 10.67
C PRO A 208 20.47 7.28 11.95
N ARG A 209 20.86 8.54 12.06
CA ARG A 209 20.61 9.38 13.25
C ARG A 209 19.42 10.31 13.05
N PRO A 210 18.30 10.14 13.80
CA PRO A 210 17.13 11.02 13.69
C PRO A 210 17.46 12.50 13.91
N ALA A 211 18.36 12.80 14.85
CA ALA A 211 18.76 14.17 15.18
C ALA A 211 19.37 14.95 13.99
N SER A 212 19.92 14.26 12.98
CA SER A 212 20.48 14.91 11.80
C SER A 212 19.41 15.40 10.81
N ILE A 213 18.17 14.89 10.88
CA ILE A 213 17.09 15.23 9.95
C ILE A 213 16.84 16.74 9.93
N ALA A 214 16.65 17.37 11.10
CA ALA A 214 16.38 18.80 11.18
C ALA A 214 17.56 19.64 10.65
N LEU A 215 18.80 19.20 10.89
CA LEU A 215 20.00 19.85 10.35
C LEU A 215 20.02 19.79 8.82
N LYS A 216 19.70 18.62 8.22
CA LYS A 216 19.62 18.49 6.76
C LYS A 216 18.51 19.34 6.17
N VAL A 217 17.36 19.48 6.84
CA VAL A 217 16.32 20.41 6.39
C VAL A 217 16.80 21.87 6.42
N ALA A 218 17.54 22.28 7.45
CA ALA A 218 18.12 23.62 7.50
C ALA A 218 19.17 23.85 6.38
N GLU A 219 19.97 22.84 6.05
CA GLU A 219 20.89 22.87 4.90
C GLU A 219 20.11 23.02 3.57
N LEU A 220 18.99 22.30 3.39
CA LEU A 220 18.11 22.47 2.22
C LEU A 220 17.50 23.88 2.15
N LYS A 221 17.14 24.48 3.31
CA LYS A 221 16.70 25.87 3.37
C LYS A 221 17.78 26.81 2.85
N ALA A 222 19.02 26.63 3.30
CA ALA A 222 20.16 27.44 2.87
C ALA A 222 20.43 27.29 1.37
N ALA A 223 20.22 26.10 0.81
CA ALA A 223 20.30 25.82 -0.63
C ALA A 223 19.14 26.43 -1.46
N ARG A 224 18.12 27.00 -0.78
CA ARG A 224 16.93 27.61 -1.38
C ARG A 224 16.17 26.63 -2.29
N VAL A 225 15.90 25.44 -1.78
CA VAL A 225 15.02 24.49 -2.47
C VAL A 225 13.59 25.01 -2.53
N ASP A 226 12.88 24.73 -3.62
CA ASP A 226 11.49 25.14 -3.82
C ASP A 226 10.54 24.20 -3.07
N PHE A 227 10.85 22.90 -3.07
CA PHE A 227 10.12 21.84 -2.37
C PHE A 227 11.10 20.85 -1.75
N ILE A 228 10.66 20.15 -0.70
CA ILE A 228 11.31 18.92 -0.22
C ILE A 228 10.49 17.73 -0.69
N TYR A 229 11.12 16.83 -1.45
CA TYR A 229 10.59 15.51 -1.76
C TYR A 229 10.90 14.55 -0.60
N ILE A 230 9.87 13.92 -0.05
CA ILE A 230 9.96 12.90 0.99
C ILE A 230 9.89 11.53 0.29
N PRO A 231 11.02 10.81 0.20
CA PRO A 231 11.09 9.51 -0.47
C PRO A 231 10.36 8.41 0.32
N PRO A 232 10.11 7.25 -0.30
CA PRO A 232 9.56 6.07 0.38
C PRO A 232 10.63 5.35 1.22
N ASP A 233 11.19 6.09 2.17
CA ASP A 233 12.27 5.73 3.08
C ASP A 233 11.70 5.32 4.45
N THR A 234 12.06 4.13 4.93
CA THR A 234 11.46 3.56 6.14
C THR A 234 11.85 4.36 7.37
N PHE A 235 13.13 4.70 7.48
CA PHE A 235 13.65 5.51 8.58
C PHE A 235 13.00 6.90 8.64
N LEU A 236 12.88 7.59 7.51
CA LEU A 236 12.23 8.90 7.47
C LEU A 236 10.74 8.82 7.75
N ASN A 237 10.05 7.76 7.29
CA ASN A 237 8.63 7.60 7.56
C ASN A 237 8.34 7.32 9.04
N ILE A 238 9.24 6.62 9.75
CA ILE A 238 9.19 6.48 11.21
C ILE A 238 9.36 7.86 11.87
N ASN A 239 10.32 8.66 11.38
CA ASN A 239 10.63 9.99 11.90
C ASN A 239 9.91 11.13 11.15
N ARG A 240 8.74 10.85 10.56
CA ARG A 240 8.05 11.78 9.64
C ARG A 240 7.64 13.09 10.30
N ASP A 241 7.29 13.05 11.59
CA ASP A 241 6.92 14.25 12.34
C ASP A 241 8.11 15.19 12.48
N LEU A 242 9.30 14.66 12.75
CA LEU A 242 10.52 15.46 12.83
C LEU A 242 10.86 16.10 11.48
N LEU A 243 10.79 15.34 10.38
CA LEU A 243 11.08 15.82 9.03
C LEU A 243 10.08 16.90 8.58
N THR A 244 8.79 16.61 8.70
CA THR A 244 7.74 17.50 8.19
C THR A 244 7.57 18.74 9.05
N GLN A 245 7.74 18.63 10.38
CA GLN A 245 7.77 19.78 11.27
C GLN A 245 8.94 20.71 10.94
N ALA A 246 10.15 20.17 10.81
CA ALA A 246 11.32 20.98 10.46
C ALA A 246 11.15 21.71 9.12
N ALA A 247 10.55 21.04 8.12
CA ALA A 247 10.26 21.68 6.83
C ALA A 247 9.26 22.83 6.97
N LEU A 248 8.20 22.61 7.74
CA LEU A 248 7.17 23.61 8.03
C LEU A 248 7.73 24.82 8.81
N ASP A 249 8.58 24.59 9.81
CA ASP A 249 9.25 25.64 10.59
C ASP A 249 10.15 26.52 9.71
N HIS A 250 10.78 25.93 8.69
CA HIS A 250 11.57 26.65 7.69
C HIS A 250 10.74 27.22 6.53
N GLY A 251 9.42 27.02 6.54
CA GLY A 251 8.49 27.48 5.51
C GLY A 251 8.72 26.83 4.15
N ILE A 252 9.20 25.58 4.11
CA ILE A 252 9.47 24.84 2.88
C ILE A 252 8.31 23.87 2.62
N PRO A 253 7.63 23.95 1.46
CA PRO A 253 6.59 22.99 1.13
C PRO A 253 7.18 21.60 0.87
N THR A 254 6.41 20.57 1.23
CA THR A 254 6.83 19.17 1.13
C THR A 254 5.92 18.39 0.21
N PHE A 255 6.51 17.54 -0.63
CA PHE A 255 5.80 16.52 -1.40
C PHE A 255 6.16 15.14 -0.88
N ALA A 256 5.18 14.31 -0.53
CA ALA A 256 5.42 12.95 -0.07
C ALA A 256 5.11 11.90 -1.14
N ALA A 257 6.04 10.97 -1.32
CA ALA A 257 5.87 9.82 -2.21
C ALA A 257 4.89 8.76 -1.66
N ALA A 258 4.68 8.76 -0.34
CA ALA A 258 3.84 7.83 0.39
C ALA A 258 2.71 8.56 1.13
N GLU A 259 1.66 7.81 1.49
CA GLU A 259 0.45 8.36 2.10
C GLU A 259 0.69 8.90 3.52
N ASN A 260 1.38 8.13 4.37
CA ASN A 260 1.50 8.41 5.81
C ASN A 260 2.01 9.81 6.16
N PRO A 261 3.08 10.37 5.52
CA PRO A 261 3.53 11.73 5.81
C PRO A 261 2.46 12.80 5.58
N VAL A 262 1.52 12.61 4.64
CA VAL A 262 0.44 13.58 4.38
C VAL A 262 -0.72 13.38 5.35
N VAL A 263 -1.13 12.13 5.58
CA VAL A 263 -2.36 11.83 6.35
C VAL A 263 -2.16 11.80 7.86
N THR A 264 -0.94 11.53 8.34
CA THR A 264 -0.65 11.37 9.77
C THR A 264 0.40 12.34 10.29
N SER A 265 0.89 13.24 9.44
CA SER A 265 1.95 14.17 9.79
C SER A 265 1.77 15.49 9.01
N LYS A 266 2.83 16.31 8.91
CA LYS A 266 2.76 17.68 8.39
C LYS A 266 3.28 17.81 6.96
N ALA A 267 3.29 16.72 6.18
CA ALA A 267 3.61 16.85 4.76
C ALA A 267 2.48 17.61 4.04
N MET A 268 2.82 18.54 3.15
CA MET A 268 1.86 19.46 2.55
C MET A 268 0.96 18.77 1.53
N PHE A 269 1.52 17.94 0.64
CA PHE A 269 0.75 17.19 -0.34
C PHE A 269 1.51 15.96 -0.83
N GLY A 270 0.84 15.07 -1.55
CA GLY A 270 1.45 13.88 -2.14
C GLY A 270 0.59 13.27 -3.24
N GLY A 271 1.23 12.54 -4.15
CA GLY A 271 0.56 11.75 -5.19
C GLY A 271 0.77 10.27 -4.92
N VAL A 272 -0.29 9.58 -4.49
CA VAL A 272 -0.19 8.23 -3.92
C VAL A 272 -1.21 7.27 -4.51
N TYR A 273 -0.90 5.98 -4.49
CA TYR A 273 -1.95 4.96 -4.49
C TYR A 273 -2.34 4.71 -3.03
N ARG A 274 -3.62 4.97 -2.69
CA ARG A 274 -4.12 4.80 -1.32
C ARG A 274 -3.83 3.39 -0.82
N TYR A 275 -3.28 3.26 0.38
CA TYR A 275 -2.90 1.97 0.96
C TYR A 275 -4.08 1.00 1.01
N TYR A 276 -5.28 1.50 1.34
CA TYR A 276 -6.52 0.71 1.30
C TYR A 276 -6.78 0.10 -0.09
N THR A 277 -6.70 0.91 -1.15
CA THR A 277 -6.90 0.44 -2.53
C THR A 277 -5.81 -0.52 -2.97
N VAL A 278 -4.56 -0.30 -2.54
CA VAL A 278 -3.47 -1.26 -2.78
C VAL A 278 -3.80 -2.60 -2.11
N GLY A 279 -4.24 -2.59 -0.85
CA GLY A 279 -4.67 -3.78 -0.13
C GLY A 279 -5.78 -4.57 -0.83
N GLN A 280 -6.80 -3.87 -1.34
CA GLN A 280 -7.87 -4.49 -2.13
C GLN A 280 -7.33 -5.14 -3.42
N LEU A 281 -6.42 -4.47 -4.12
CA LEU A 281 -5.80 -5.04 -5.31
C LEU A 281 -4.93 -6.26 -4.95
N THR A 282 -4.19 -6.22 -3.84
CA THR A 282 -3.42 -7.37 -3.36
C THR A 282 -4.33 -8.56 -3.03
N ALA A 283 -5.49 -8.32 -2.43
CA ALA A 283 -6.47 -9.36 -2.14
C ALA A 283 -7.08 -9.96 -3.42
N TYR A 284 -7.31 -9.14 -4.45
CA TYR A 284 -7.69 -9.65 -5.77
C TYR A 284 -6.61 -10.58 -6.35
N LYS A 285 -5.32 -10.25 -6.19
CA LYS A 285 -4.23 -11.18 -6.60
C LYS A 285 -4.26 -12.47 -5.77
N ALA A 286 -4.53 -12.37 -4.48
CA ALA A 286 -4.68 -13.52 -3.60
C ALA A 286 -5.87 -14.41 -4.01
N GLU A 287 -7.00 -13.83 -4.39
CA GLU A 287 -8.16 -14.57 -4.94
C GLU A 287 -7.79 -15.33 -6.22
N GLN A 288 -7.05 -14.71 -7.14
CA GLN A 288 -6.57 -15.37 -8.35
C GLN A 288 -5.74 -16.64 -8.04
N ILE A 289 -4.97 -16.62 -6.96
CA ILE A 289 -4.21 -17.79 -6.48
C ILE A 289 -5.13 -18.80 -5.79
N LEU A 290 -5.90 -18.35 -4.79
CA LEU A 290 -6.63 -19.22 -3.87
C LEU A 290 -7.86 -19.85 -4.53
N VAL A 291 -8.63 -19.06 -5.28
CA VAL A 291 -9.90 -19.45 -5.90
C VAL A 291 -9.68 -19.93 -7.33
N HIS A 292 -8.98 -19.14 -8.14
CA HIS A 292 -8.78 -19.45 -9.56
C HIS A 292 -7.57 -20.36 -9.84
N LYS A 293 -6.81 -20.71 -8.79
CA LYS A 293 -5.67 -21.65 -8.87
C LYS A 293 -4.60 -21.24 -9.89
N MET A 294 -4.45 -19.93 -10.12
CA MET A 294 -3.39 -19.40 -10.97
C MET A 294 -2.06 -19.50 -10.24
N ALA A 295 -0.99 -19.83 -10.97
CA ALA A 295 0.35 -19.79 -10.42
C ALA A 295 0.74 -18.32 -10.11
N PRO A 296 1.27 -18.00 -8.92
CA PRO A 296 1.62 -16.63 -8.58
C PRO A 296 2.58 -15.98 -9.60
N GLY A 297 3.52 -16.77 -10.14
CA GLY A 297 4.49 -16.28 -11.12
C GLY A 297 3.89 -15.81 -12.44
N ASP A 298 2.67 -16.21 -12.77
CA ASP A 298 1.96 -15.85 -14.00
C ASP A 298 1.00 -14.68 -13.79
N ILE A 299 0.83 -14.21 -12.55
CA ILE A 299 -0.02 -13.07 -12.21
C ILE A 299 0.84 -11.80 -12.24
N PRO A 300 0.52 -10.81 -13.09
CA PRO A 300 1.26 -9.56 -13.14
C PRO A 300 1.19 -8.78 -11.83
N ILE A 301 2.31 -8.15 -11.49
CA ILE A 301 2.44 -7.21 -10.38
C ILE A 301 2.04 -5.83 -10.88
N ASP A 302 0.87 -5.36 -10.43
CA ASP A 302 0.24 -4.15 -10.93
C ASP A 302 0.15 -3.05 -9.87
N ALA A 303 0.00 -1.82 -10.33
CA ALA A 303 -0.44 -0.68 -9.51
C ALA A 303 -1.96 -0.52 -9.57
N PRO A 304 -2.59 0.14 -8.59
CA PRO A 304 -3.93 0.68 -8.76
C PRO A 304 -4.04 1.60 -9.98
N LYS A 305 -5.19 1.58 -10.65
CA LYS A 305 -5.41 2.35 -11.90
C LYS A 305 -5.54 3.86 -11.70
N ARG A 306 -5.85 4.31 -10.49
CA ARG A 306 -6.07 5.71 -10.15
C ARG A 306 -5.20 6.10 -8.97
N LEU A 307 -4.42 7.15 -9.15
CA LEU A 307 -3.74 7.83 -8.04
C LEU A 307 -4.69 8.80 -7.36
N SER A 308 -4.42 9.08 -6.09
CA SER A 308 -5.03 10.14 -5.31
C SER A 308 -4.02 11.25 -5.08
N VAL A 309 -4.44 12.50 -5.27
CA VAL A 309 -3.68 13.67 -4.83
C VAL A 309 -4.16 14.04 -3.44
N LEU A 310 -3.31 13.90 -2.43
CA LEU A 310 -3.64 14.26 -1.05
C LEU A 310 -3.13 15.66 -0.77
N ILE A 311 -3.95 16.54 -0.18
CA ILE A 311 -3.55 17.89 0.23
C ILE A 311 -3.87 18.11 1.70
N ASN A 312 -2.84 18.42 2.50
CA ASN A 312 -2.98 18.80 3.90
C ASN A 312 -3.29 20.30 4.01
N MET A 313 -4.58 20.62 4.12
CA MET A 313 -5.05 22.01 4.13
C MET A 313 -4.58 22.84 5.34
N PRO A 314 -4.47 22.30 6.56
CA PRO A 314 -3.82 22.98 7.67
C PRO A 314 -2.40 23.48 7.32
N VAL A 315 -1.56 22.61 6.74
CA VAL A 315 -0.19 22.96 6.33
C VAL A 315 -0.19 23.98 5.20
N VAL A 316 -1.06 23.81 4.20
CA VAL A 316 -1.26 24.78 3.11
C VAL A 316 -1.58 26.18 3.66
N ARG A 317 -2.48 26.28 4.65
CA ARG A 317 -2.86 27.55 5.28
C ARG A 317 -1.70 28.17 6.05
N GLN A 318 -0.95 27.38 6.80
CA GLN A 318 0.21 27.87 7.56
C GLN A 318 1.34 28.36 6.66
N LEU A 319 1.56 27.71 5.52
CA LEU A 319 2.55 28.13 4.52
C LEU A 319 2.05 29.28 3.63
N GLY A 320 0.74 29.54 3.59
CA GLY A 320 0.14 30.49 2.64
C GLY A 320 0.24 30.05 1.18
N LEU A 321 0.38 28.73 0.94
CA LEU A 321 0.66 28.17 -0.39
C LEU A 321 -0.58 27.44 -0.94
N PHE A 322 -1.65 28.16 -1.26
CA PHE A 322 -2.87 27.54 -1.78
C PHE A 322 -2.66 26.84 -3.14
N PRO A 323 -3.32 25.69 -3.38
CA PRO A 323 -3.21 24.95 -4.63
C PRO A 323 -3.97 25.65 -5.77
N PRO A 324 -3.53 25.48 -7.03
CA PRO A 324 -4.34 25.86 -8.18
C PRO A 324 -5.69 25.14 -8.18
N MET A 325 -6.77 25.82 -8.59
CA MET A 325 -8.14 25.26 -8.58
C MET A 325 -8.27 23.91 -9.30
N LYS A 326 -7.53 23.72 -10.41
CA LYS A 326 -7.51 22.46 -11.15
C LYS A 326 -6.97 21.29 -10.31
N LEU A 327 -5.94 21.54 -9.51
CA LEU A 327 -5.36 20.53 -8.64
C LEU A 327 -6.29 20.25 -7.45
N LEU A 328 -6.88 21.30 -6.87
CA LEU A 328 -7.83 21.17 -5.76
C LEU A 328 -9.07 20.34 -6.14
N GLY A 329 -9.58 20.50 -7.36
CA GLY A 329 -10.74 19.74 -7.85
C GLY A 329 -10.50 18.23 -8.04
N LEU A 330 -9.24 17.80 -8.06
CA LEU A 330 -8.83 16.40 -8.17
C LEU A 330 -8.29 15.84 -6.86
N ALA A 331 -8.13 16.69 -5.85
CA ALA A 331 -7.47 16.34 -4.60
C ALA A 331 -8.45 15.85 -3.55
N GLU A 332 -8.00 14.88 -2.78
CA GLU A 332 -8.57 14.53 -1.49
C GLU A 332 -7.99 15.47 -0.44
N VAL A 333 -8.87 16.26 0.18
CA VAL A 333 -8.49 17.24 1.18
C VAL A 333 -8.42 16.60 2.55
N ILE A 334 -7.24 16.66 3.16
CA ILE A 334 -7.02 16.32 4.56
C ILE A 334 -7.19 17.60 5.38
N ASP A 335 -8.34 17.73 6.04
CA ASP A 335 -8.66 18.89 6.89
C ASP A 335 -8.88 18.45 8.34
N ARG A 336 -7.82 17.91 8.95
CA ARG A 336 -7.84 17.61 10.38
C ARG A 336 -7.47 18.88 11.13
N ALA A 337 -8.41 19.44 11.88
CA ALA A 337 -8.07 20.32 12.98
C ALA A 337 -7.16 19.56 13.95
N GLU A 338 -6.15 20.21 14.51
CA GLU A 338 -5.32 19.64 15.58
C GLU A 338 -6.25 19.06 16.67
N GLY A 339 -6.16 17.74 16.94
CA GLY A 339 -6.85 17.13 18.08
C GLY A 339 -7.92 16.06 17.83
N LYS A 340 -8.12 15.53 16.60
CA LYS A 340 -8.88 14.28 16.44
C LYS A 340 -7.97 13.10 16.14
N GLU A 341 -7.67 12.33 17.20
CA GLU A 341 -7.16 10.96 17.11
C GLU A 341 -8.07 10.14 16.19
N ILE A 342 -7.46 9.45 15.23
CA ILE A 342 -8.09 8.27 14.66
C ILE A 342 -7.94 7.18 15.71
N LYS A 343 -9.06 6.71 16.27
CA LYS A 343 -9.04 5.47 17.03
C LYS A 343 -8.59 4.33 16.10
N PRO A 344 -7.77 3.40 16.62
CA PRO A 344 -7.09 2.37 15.83
C PRO A 344 -8.05 1.50 15.01
#